data_AF-A0A7Y7LQ43-F1
#
_entry.id   AF-A0A7Y7LQ43-F1
#
_cell.length_a   1.000
_cell.length_b   1.000
_cell.length_c   1.000
_cell.angle_alpha   90.00
_cell.angle_beta   90.00
_cell.angle_gamma   90.00
#
_symmetry.space_group_name_H-M   'P 1'
#
loop_
_entity.id
_entity.type
_entity.pdbx_description
1 polymer ?
#
loop_
_entity_poly.entity_id
_entity_poly.type
_entity_poly.pdbx_seq_one_letter_code
_entity_poly.pdbx_strand_id
1 'polypeptide(L)'
;MRIRWSATIRSSHSRRDRRRACFFDGGADYARKLGIAPLKELPDILFDGADLLVRSHICEALVALDLPALYLHLAVFIDAYKNCHEDYWFLTFPERFDCWDREKSDFEDEPVELGGFRLYGVYTYALDAAVLDNIPLNQRLLFKMGGVLGAYIVCHQDIAAIFRGDGESGARLVSIPDY
;
A
#
# COMPACT_ATOMS: atom_id res chain seq x y z
N MET A 1 -9.92 17.96 3.99
CA MET A 1 -10.25 17.53 5.38
C MET A 1 -9.29 16.41 5.75
N ARG A 2 -8.28 16.66 6.61
CA ARG A 2 -7.18 15.71 6.89
C ARG A 2 -7.62 14.70 7.96
N ILE A 3 -7.75 13.43 7.57
CA ILE A 3 -7.86 12.31 8.50
C ILE A 3 -6.48 12.09 9.12
N ARG A 4 -6.39 12.14 10.44
CA ARG A 4 -5.16 11.94 11.20
C ARG A 4 -5.05 10.46 11.55
N TRP A 5 -4.08 9.77 10.98
CA TRP A 5 -3.71 8.42 11.38
C TRP A 5 -2.72 8.52 12.55
N SER A 6 -2.96 7.82 13.65
CA SER A 6 -2.01 7.73 14.77
C SER A 6 -1.72 6.27 15.10
N ALA A 7 -0.55 5.79 14.67
CA ALA A 7 0.03 4.58 15.22
C ALA A 7 0.42 4.86 16.69
N THR A 8 -0.32 4.30 17.65
CA THR A 8 0.04 4.37 19.07
C THR A 8 0.64 3.04 19.50
N ILE A 9 1.96 3.00 19.68
CA ILE A 9 2.62 1.89 20.38
C ILE A 9 2.33 2.06 21.87
N ARG A 10 1.27 1.41 22.37
CA ARG A 10 1.02 1.34 23.82
C ARG A 10 1.81 0.17 24.40
N SER A 11 2.80 0.47 25.25
CA SER A 11 3.47 -0.56 26.05
C SER A 11 2.65 -0.88 27.30
N SER A 12 1.89 -1.98 27.28
CA SER A 12 1.39 -2.61 28.50
C SER A 12 2.13 -3.93 28.73
N HIS A 13 2.39 -4.23 30.00
CA HIS A 13 3.30 -5.27 30.46
C HIS A 13 2.73 -6.68 30.24
N SER A 14 3.12 -7.30 29.13
CA SER A 14 3.13 -8.76 28.93
C SER A 14 4.33 -9.10 28.05
N ARG A 15 5.23 -9.96 28.55
CA ARG A 15 6.58 -10.21 27.98
C ARG A 15 6.63 -11.36 26.96
N ARG A 16 5.50 -11.74 26.36
CA ARG A 16 5.46 -12.75 25.29
C ARG A 16 4.68 -12.19 24.11
N ASP A 17 5.35 -12.17 22.97
CA ASP A 17 4.88 -11.72 21.66
C ASP A 17 5.00 -10.21 21.34
N ARG A 18 6.23 -9.77 21.02
CA ARG A 18 6.52 -8.42 20.49
C ARG A 18 7.12 -8.47 19.07
N ARG A 19 6.74 -9.44 18.23
CA ARG A 19 7.30 -9.56 16.86
C ARG A 19 6.30 -9.31 15.73
N ARG A 20 5.02 -9.17 16.04
CA ARG A 20 3.98 -8.96 15.03
C ARG A 20 3.50 -7.52 15.08
N ALA A 21 3.39 -6.90 13.91
CA ALA A 21 2.75 -5.60 13.79
C ALA A 21 1.24 -5.77 14.00
N CYS A 22 0.62 -4.88 14.77
CA CYS A 22 -0.81 -4.94 15.06
C CYS A 22 -1.51 -3.72 14.49
N PHE A 23 -2.53 -3.97 13.67
CA PHE A 23 -3.32 -2.96 12.98
C PHE A 23 -4.77 -3.05 13.44
N PHE A 24 -5.50 -1.94 13.29
CA PHE A 24 -6.87 -1.81 13.77
C PHE A 24 -7.71 -1.12 12.72
N ASP A 25 -9.00 -1.47 12.64
CA ASP A 25 -9.97 -0.72 11.85
C ASP A 25 -10.15 0.70 12.45
N GLY A 26 -9.37 1.65 11.93
CA GLY A 26 -9.44 3.06 12.32
C GLY A 26 -10.69 3.78 11.78
N GLY A 27 -11.35 3.22 10.76
CA GLY A 27 -12.56 3.80 10.16
C GLY A 27 -13.85 3.42 10.90
N ALA A 28 -13.84 2.33 11.66
CA ALA A 28 -15.03 1.76 12.32
C ALA A 28 -15.82 2.76 13.18
N ASP A 29 -15.14 3.61 13.96
CA ASP A 29 -15.81 4.58 14.83
C ASP A 29 -16.48 5.69 14.02
N TYR A 30 -15.85 6.12 12.93
CA TYR A 30 -16.41 7.13 12.02
C TYR A 30 -17.59 6.57 11.23
N ALA A 31 -17.45 5.37 10.67
CA ALA A 31 -18.52 4.67 9.96
C ALA A 31 -19.77 4.50 10.84
N ARG A 32 -19.59 4.06 12.09
CA ARG A 32 -20.69 3.93 13.06
C ARG A 32 -21.41 5.25 13.34
N LYS A 33 -20.68 6.37 13.45
CA LYS A 33 -21.29 7.71 13.62
C LYS A 33 -22.13 8.13 12.42
N LEU A 34 -21.80 7.66 11.22
CA LEU A 34 -22.57 7.89 10.01
C LEU A 34 -23.70 6.86 9.79
N GLY A 35 -23.91 5.93 10.73
CA GLY A 35 -24.90 4.85 10.58
C GLY A 35 -24.49 3.78 9.57
N ILE A 36 -23.24 3.76 9.13
CA ILE A 36 -22.70 2.74 8.22
C ILE A 36 -22.24 1.55 9.05
N ALA A 37 -22.78 0.37 8.75
CA ALA A 37 -22.34 -0.87 9.36
C ALA A 37 -20.92 -1.22 8.87
N PRO A 38 -19.98 -1.57 9.78
CA PRO A 38 -18.68 -2.09 9.38
C PRO A 38 -18.81 -3.34 8.51
N LEU A 39 -17.81 -3.58 7.66
CA LEU A 39 -17.74 -4.79 6.85
C LEU A 39 -17.65 -6.03 7.76
N LYS A 40 -18.44 -7.05 7.43
CA LYS A 40 -18.40 -8.35 8.13
C LYS A 40 -17.35 -9.27 7.52
N GLU A 41 -17.27 -9.28 6.20
CA GLU A 41 -16.25 -10.00 5.45
C GLU A 41 -15.14 -9.03 5.08
N LEU A 42 -13.92 -9.36 5.49
CA LEU A 42 -12.76 -8.51 5.26
C LEU A 42 -12.16 -8.83 3.88
N PRO A 43 -11.82 -7.80 3.09
CA PRO A 43 -11.16 -8.00 1.81
C PRO A 43 -9.74 -8.53 1.97
N ASP A 44 -9.18 -9.05 0.89
CA ASP A 44 -7.83 -9.61 0.89
C ASP A 44 -6.74 -8.56 1.09
N ILE A 45 -7.03 -7.31 0.73
CA ILE A 45 -6.12 -6.17 0.80
C ILE A 45 -6.80 -5.07 1.63
N LEU A 46 -6.09 -4.60 2.65
CA LEU A 46 -6.46 -3.43 3.46
C LEU A 46 -5.37 -2.37 3.32
N PHE A 47 -5.75 -1.09 3.43
CA PHE A 47 -4.82 0.02 3.32
C PHE A 47 -4.36 0.53 4.69
N ASP A 48 -3.06 0.79 4.81
CA ASP A 48 -2.47 1.60 5.89
C ASP A 48 -1.72 2.79 5.27
N GLY A 49 -2.45 3.88 5.02
CA GLY A 49 -1.91 5.04 4.31
C GLY A 49 -1.53 4.70 2.87
N ALA A 50 -0.23 4.61 2.59
CA ALA A 50 0.32 4.30 1.26
C ALA A 50 0.94 2.89 1.19
N ASP A 51 0.76 2.08 2.24
CA ASP A 51 1.20 0.69 2.33
C ASP A 51 -0.02 -0.24 2.49
N LEU A 52 0.20 -1.56 2.43
CA LEU A 52 -0.88 -2.55 2.39
C LEU A 52 -0.74 -3.59 3.50
N LEU A 53 -1.88 -4.05 3.98
CA LEU A 53 -2.01 -5.37 4.58
C LEU A 53 -2.60 -6.30 3.52
N VAL A 54 -2.01 -7.48 3.35
CA VAL A 54 -2.51 -8.49 2.40
C VAL A 54 -2.70 -9.83 3.10
N ARG A 55 -3.65 -10.64 2.64
CA ARG A 55 -3.80 -12.01 3.12
C ARG A 55 -2.64 -12.92 2.71
N SER A 56 -2.51 -14.02 3.44
CA SER A 56 -1.41 -14.98 3.29
C SER A 56 -1.25 -15.52 1.87
N HIS A 57 -2.34 -15.76 1.12
CA HIS A 57 -2.24 -16.25 -0.26
C HIS A 57 -1.58 -15.23 -1.21
N ILE A 58 -1.81 -13.92 -1.01
CA ILE A 58 -1.13 -12.85 -1.77
C ILE A 58 0.35 -12.82 -1.38
N CYS A 59 0.64 -12.89 -0.08
CA CYS A 59 2.01 -12.94 0.43
C CYS A 59 2.80 -14.10 -0.18
N GLU A 60 2.23 -15.32 -0.18
CA GLU A 60 2.84 -16.51 -0.76
C GLU A 60 3.13 -16.35 -2.26
N ALA A 61 2.19 -15.78 -3.01
CA ALA A 61 2.37 -15.48 -4.43
C ALA A 61 3.51 -14.49 -4.67
N LEU A 62 3.67 -13.47 -3.82
CA LEU A 62 4.73 -12.47 -3.93
C LEU A 62 6.11 -13.00 -3.52
N VAL A 63 6.18 -13.86 -2.50
CA VAL A 63 7.44 -14.50 -2.07
C VAL A 63 8.03 -15.35 -3.20
N ALA A 64 7.20 -16.00 -4.01
CA ALA A 64 7.64 -16.81 -5.14
C ALA A 64 8.32 -16.00 -6.27
N LEU A 65 8.17 -14.68 -6.28
CA LEU A 65 8.70 -13.79 -7.33
C LEU A 65 10.08 -13.19 -7.00
N ASP A 66 10.61 -13.40 -5.79
CA ASP A 66 11.91 -12.88 -5.34
C ASP A 66 12.08 -11.36 -5.60
N LEU A 67 11.14 -10.58 -5.06
CA LEU A 67 11.05 -9.12 -5.29
C LEU A 67 12.00 -8.37 -4.34
N PRO A 68 13.08 -7.73 -4.84
CA PRO A 68 14.15 -7.22 -3.99
C PRO A 68 13.77 -5.97 -3.18
N ALA A 69 12.82 -5.16 -3.67
CA ALA A 69 12.37 -3.95 -3.00
C ALA A 69 11.23 -4.18 -1.99
N LEU A 70 10.72 -5.42 -1.90
CA LEU A 70 9.53 -5.77 -1.12
C LEU A 70 9.92 -6.27 0.27
N TYR A 71 9.34 -5.64 1.29
CA TYR A 71 9.49 -6.08 2.67
C TYR A 71 8.15 -6.59 3.19
N LEU A 72 8.18 -7.78 3.79
CA LEU A 72 7.00 -8.50 4.27
C LEU A 72 7.14 -8.75 5.78
N HIS A 73 6.14 -8.33 6.54
CA HIS A 73 6.11 -8.52 7.99
C HIS A 73 4.81 -9.18 8.43
N LEU A 74 4.91 -10.15 9.34
CA LEU A 74 3.73 -10.73 9.97
C LEU A 74 2.89 -9.65 10.66
N ALA A 75 1.60 -9.65 10.36
CA ALA A 75 0.65 -8.69 10.90
C ALA A 75 -0.56 -9.36 11.52
N VAL A 76 -1.16 -8.68 12.50
CA VAL A 76 -2.47 -9.01 13.05
C VAL A 76 -3.38 -7.83 12.79
N PHE A 77 -4.52 -8.06 12.15
CA PHE A 77 -5.55 -7.06 11.98
C PHE A 77 -6.69 -7.28 12.97
N ILE A 78 -7.09 -6.22 13.68
CA ILE A 78 -8.21 -6.24 14.62
C ILE A 78 -9.36 -5.46 14.02
N ASP A 79 -10.45 -6.16 13.71
CA ASP A 79 -11.62 -5.57 13.04
C ASP A 79 -12.48 -4.70 13.97
N ALA A 80 -13.54 -4.11 13.40
CA ALA A 80 -14.51 -3.30 14.13
C ALA A 80 -15.22 -4.05 15.27
N TYR A 81 -15.31 -5.38 15.18
CA TYR A 81 -15.98 -6.27 16.13
C TYR A 81 -15.01 -6.88 17.16
N LYS A 82 -13.74 -6.48 17.13
CA LYS A 82 -12.66 -6.96 18.01
C LYS A 82 -12.24 -8.41 17.75
N ASN A 83 -12.54 -8.95 16.57
CA ASN A 83 -11.93 -10.21 16.15
C ASN A 83 -10.49 -9.97 15.69
N CYS A 84 -9.61 -10.91 16.01
CA CYS A 84 -8.23 -10.90 15.56
C CYS A 84 -8.09 -11.76 14.29
N HIS A 85 -7.46 -11.18 13.27
CA HIS A 85 -7.17 -11.82 11.99
C HIS A 85 -5.65 -11.91 11.84
N GLU A 86 -5.11 -13.11 12.01
CA GLU A 86 -3.66 -13.37 12.02
C GLU A 86 -3.10 -13.81 10.65
N ASP A 87 -3.95 -13.86 9.62
CA ASP A 87 -3.59 -14.28 8.27
C ASP A 87 -3.16 -13.12 7.36
N TYR A 88 -2.93 -11.93 7.94
CA TYR A 88 -2.46 -10.73 7.24
C TYR A 88 -0.95 -10.54 7.34
N TRP A 89 -0.41 -9.89 6.32
CA TRP A 89 0.99 -9.50 6.19
C TRP A 89 1.06 -8.03 5.82
N PHE A 90 1.94 -7.29 6.49
CA PHE A 90 2.24 -5.90 6.15
C PHE A 90 3.28 -5.86 5.04
N LEU A 91 2.88 -5.31 3.90
CA LEU A 91 3.71 -5.01 2.75
C LEU A 91 4.22 -3.59 2.84
N THR A 92 5.54 -3.43 2.73
CA THR A 92 6.15 -2.11 2.67
C THR A 92 7.35 -2.08 1.72
N PHE A 93 7.67 -0.87 1.28
CA PHE A 93 8.78 -0.57 0.38
C PHE A 93 9.61 0.53 1.06
N PRO A 94 10.78 0.19 1.64
CA PRO A 94 11.65 1.18 2.28
C PRO A 94 12.12 2.24 1.29
N GLU A 95 12.29 1.85 0.03
CA GLU A 95 12.69 2.72 -1.06
C GLU A 95 11.51 3.02 -1.98
N ARG A 96 11.51 4.22 -2.55
CA ARG A 96 10.57 4.61 -3.59
C ARG A 96 11.30 4.72 -4.91
N PHE A 97 10.65 4.26 -5.97
CA PHE A 97 11.20 4.25 -7.30
C PHE A 97 10.55 5.33 -8.16
N ASP A 98 11.35 6.29 -8.59
CA ASP A 98 10.91 7.48 -9.31
C ASP A 98 11.11 7.30 -10.81
N CYS A 99 10.03 6.98 -11.52
CA CYS A 99 10.06 6.66 -12.95
C CYS A 99 8.95 7.33 -13.76
N TRP A 100 8.32 8.38 -13.23
CA TRP A 100 7.33 9.14 -13.99
C TRP A 100 8.01 10.28 -14.77
N ASP A 101 7.54 10.50 -15.99
CA ASP A 101 8.11 11.45 -16.95
C ASP A 101 7.52 12.84 -16.70
N ARG A 102 8.38 13.81 -16.36
CA ARG A 102 7.97 15.18 -16.01
C ARG A 102 7.56 16.01 -17.22
N GLU A 103 7.96 15.62 -18.43
CA GLU A 103 7.61 16.34 -19.65
C GLU A 103 6.26 15.87 -20.20
N LYS A 104 5.88 14.62 -19.89
CA LYS A 104 4.67 13.98 -20.43
C LYS A 104 3.55 13.75 -19.41
N SER A 105 3.83 13.91 -18.12
CA SER A 105 2.83 13.84 -17.05
C SER A 105 2.25 15.22 -16.76
N ASP A 106 1.01 15.26 -16.26
CA ASP A 106 0.40 16.49 -15.73
C ASP A 106 0.44 16.48 -14.20
N PHE A 107 0.94 17.55 -13.59
CA PHE A 107 1.20 17.63 -12.16
C PHE A 107 1.25 19.07 -11.65
N GLU A 108 1.13 19.24 -10.33
CA GLU A 108 1.26 20.53 -9.65
C GLU A 108 2.69 21.10 -9.80
N ASP A 109 2.84 22.34 -10.23
CA ASP A 109 4.18 22.98 -10.36
C ASP A 109 4.89 23.13 -9.01
N GLU A 110 4.13 23.38 -7.94
CA GLU A 110 4.65 23.65 -6.61
C GLU A 110 4.71 22.34 -5.80
N PRO A 111 5.91 21.81 -5.50
CA PRO A 111 6.05 20.59 -4.73
C PRO A 111 5.79 20.84 -3.24
N VAL A 112 5.42 19.77 -2.54
CA VAL A 112 5.38 19.74 -1.08
C VAL A 112 6.66 19.10 -0.55
N GLU A 113 7.33 19.80 0.35
CA GLU A 113 8.46 19.27 1.11
C GLU A 113 7.95 18.51 2.35
N LEU A 114 8.16 17.18 2.38
CA LEU A 114 7.72 16.34 3.49
C LEU A 114 8.77 15.27 3.81
N GLY A 115 9.27 15.26 5.04
CA GLY A 115 10.21 14.22 5.48
C GLY A 115 11.53 14.19 4.70
N GLY A 116 11.97 15.33 4.15
CA GLY A 116 13.16 15.43 3.31
C GLY A 116 12.94 15.05 1.84
N PHE A 117 11.69 14.77 1.45
CA PHE A 117 11.32 14.51 0.07
C PHE A 117 10.60 15.72 -0.54
N ARG A 118 10.96 16.03 -1.78
CA ARG A 118 10.24 16.93 -2.66
C ARG A 118 9.20 16.14 -3.45
N LEU A 119 7.91 16.34 -3.15
CA LEU A 119 6.83 15.50 -3.65
C LEU A 119 5.82 16.32 -4.46
N TYR A 120 5.38 15.76 -5.59
CA TYR A 120 4.43 16.40 -6.49
C TYR A 120 3.05 15.76 -6.41
N GLY A 121 2.00 16.58 -6.52
CA GLY A 121 0.65 16.12 -6.82
C GLY A 121 0.54 15.84 -8.31
N VAL A 122 0.40 14.57 -8.71
CA VAL A 122 0.33 14.17 -10.13
C VAL A 122 -1.12 13.86 -10.49
N TYR A 123 -1.60 14.47 -11.58
CA TYR A 123 -2.95 14.32 -12.10
C TYR A 123 -3.05 13.22 -13.14
N THR A 124 -2.07 13.13 -14.05
CA THR A 124 -1.99 12.05 -15.04
C THR A 124 -0.54 11.58 -15.15
N TYR A 125 -0.34 10.28 -15.34
CA TYR A 125 1.00 9.69 -15.37
C TYR A 125 1.40 9.29 -16.79
N ALA A 126 2.62 9.68 -17.17
CA ALA A 126 3.43 9.01 -18.17
C ALA A 126 4.65 8.42 -17.48
N LEU A 127 5.07 7.20 -17.85
CA LEU A 127 6.32 6.62 -17.33
C LEU A 127 7.49 6.90 -18.27
N ASP A 128 8.66 7.16 -17.68
CA ASP A 128 9.91 7.32 -18.41
C ASP A 128 10.45 5.95 -18.82
N ALA A 129 10.31 5.61 -20.10
CA ALA A 129 10.78 4.35 -20.65
C ALA A 129 12.30 4.20 -20.53
N ALA A 130 13.09 5.28 -20.66
CA ALA A 130 14.54 5.19 -20.55
C ALA A 130 14.96 4.83 -19.11
N VAL A 131 14.26 5.34 -18.11
CA VAL A 131 14.49 4.94 -16.71
C VAL A 131 14.12 3.47 -16.49
N LEU A 132 12.97 3.02 -17.02
CA LEU A 132 12.50 1.64 -16.86
C LEU A 132 13.36 0.61 -17.61
N ASP A 133 13.84 0.94 -18.81
CA ASP A 133 14.63 0.04 -19.65
C ASP A 133 16.03 -0.22 -19.08
N ASN A 134 16.54 0.71 -18.27
CA ASN A 134 17.82 0.55 -17.58
C ASN A 134 17.74 -0.32 -16.32
N ILE A 135 16.55 -0.78 -15.94
CA ILE A 135 16.33 -1.56 -14.73
C ILE A 135 15.80 -2.96 -15.08
N PRO A 136 16.44 -4.03 -14.55
CA PRO A 136 15.96 -5.39 -14.72
C PRO A 136 14.48 -5.53 -14.35
N LEU A 137 13.71 -6.26 -15.17
CA LEU A 137 12.26 -6.41 -14.99
C LEU A 137 11.90 -6.83 -13.56
N ASN A 138 12.63 -7.78 -12.97
CA ASN A 138 12.37 -8.28 -11.61
C ASN A 138 12.48 -7.18 -10.53
N GLN A 139 13.27 -6.14 -10.75
CA GLN A 139 13.39 -5.01 -9.82
C GLN A 139 12.25 -3.99 -9.97
N ARG A 140 11.47 -4.08 -11.03
CA ARG A 140 10.34 -3.18 -11.35
C ARG A 140 9.00 -3.89 -11.53
N LEU A 141 8.91 -5.15 -11.09
CA LEU A 141 7.65 -5.91 -11.07
C LEU A 141 6.65 -5.33 -10.06
N LEU A 142 7.13 -4.90 -8.90
CA LEU A 142 6.31 -4.29 -7.85
C LEU A 142 7.15 -3.26 -7.09
N PHE A 143 6.69 -2.02 -7.03
CA PHE A 143 7.42 -0.94 -6.33
C PHE A 143 6.47 0.15 -5.84
N LYS A 144 6.98 1.02 -4.97
CA LYS A 144 6.27 2.23 -4.52
C LYS A 144 6.73 3.43 -5.34
N MET A 145 5.80 4.17 -5.95
CA MET A 145 6.13 5.32 -6.80
C MET A 145 6.83 6.42 -5.99
N GLY A 146 7.97 6.87 -6.50
CA GLY A 146 8.77 7.98 -5.97
C GLY A 146 8.39 9.33 -6.56
N GLY A 147 8.87 10.40 -5.93
CA GLY A 147 8.67 11.78 -6.40
C GLY A 147 7.23 12.31 -6.31
N VAL A 148 6.28 11.51 -5.79
CA VAL A 148 4.85 11.86 -5.77
C VAL A 148 4.23 11.78 -4.38
N LEU A 149 3.21 12.62 -4.14
CA LEU A 149 2.48 12.68 -2.88
C LEU A 149 1.66 11.41 -2.60
N GLY A 150 1.01 10.86 -3.63
CA GLY A 150 0.15 9.68 -3.49
C GLY A 150 0.93 8.40 -3.16
N ALA A 151 2.19 8.32 -3.58
CA ALA A 151 3.12 7.20 -3.39
C ALA A 151 2.48 5.82 -3.61
N TYR A 152 1.68 5.69 -4.67
CA TYR A 152 0.96 4.46 -4.98
C TYR A 152 1.91 3.29 -5.20
N ILE A 153 1.43 2.09 -4.89
CA ILE A 153 2.12 0.85 -5.26
C ILE A 153 1.78 0.57 -6.73
N VAL A 154 2.83 0.40 -7.53
CA VAL A 154 2.75 0.14 -8.96
C VAL A 154 3.22 -1.29 -9.20
N CYS A 155 2.45 -2.02 -9.99
CA CYS A 155 2.77 -3.39 -10.36
C CYS A 155 2.82 -3.53 -11.90
N HIS A 156 3.71 -4.40 -12.37
CA HIS A 156 3.74 -4.81 -13.76
C HIS A 156 2.50 -5.66 -14.08
N GLN A 157 2.00 -5.56 -15.31
CA GLN A 157 0.80 -6.27 -15.74
C GLN A 157 0.84 -7.78 -15.49
N ASP A 158 2.03 -8.39 -15.59
CA ASP A 158 2.23 -9.84 -15.43
C ASP A 158 1.89 -10.33 -14.02
N ILE A 159 1.95 -9.45 -13.01
CA ILE A 159 1.64 -9.78 -11.62
C ILE A 159 0.34 -9.12 -11.13
N ALA A 160 -0.29 -8.29 -11.95
CA ALA A 160 -1.48 -7.53 -11.58
C ALA A 160 -2.65 -8.44 -11.14
N ALA A 161 -2.74 -9.66 -11.69
CA ALA A 161 -3.76 -10.63 -11.33
C ALA A 161 -3.71 -11.03 -9.84
N ILE A 162 -2.54 -11.00 -9.21
CA ILE A 162 -2.37 -11.29 -7.77
C ILE A 162 -3.22 -10.36 -6.90
N PHE A 163 -3.40 -9.10 -7.34
CA PHE A 163 -4.10 -8.08 -6.57
C PHE A 163 -5.58 -7.92 -6.94
N ARG A 164 -6.09 -8.67 -7.93
CA ARG A 164 -7.51 -8.62 -8.32
C ARG A 164 -8.43 -9.40 -7.38
N GLY A 165 -7.91 -10.42 -6.66
CA GLY A 165 -8.63 -11.25 -5.69
C GLY A 165 -10.08 -11.53 -6.09
N ASP A 166 -10.28 -12.24 -7.20
CA ASP A 166 -11.58 -12.63 -7.75
C ASP A 166 -12.67 -11.53 -7.85
N GLY A 167 -12.27 -10.25 -7.83
CA GLY A 167 -13.17 -9.09 -7.88
C GLY A 167 -13.49 -8.45 -6.52
N GLU A 168 -13.02 -9.01 -5.41
CA GLU A 168 -13.33 -8.60 -4.04
C GLU A 168 -12.09 -8.26 -3.19
N SER A 169 -10.92 -8.14 -3.82
CA SER A 169 -9.63 -7.98 -3.13
C SER A 169 -9.51 -6.74 -2.23
N GLY A 170 -10.44 -5.79 -2.29
CA GLY A 170 -10.37 -4.52 -1.55
C GLY A 170 -9.44 -3.48 -2.16
N ALA A 171 -8.67 -3.83 -3.20
CA ALA A 171 -7.87 -2.89 -3.97
C ALA A 171 -8.50 -2.61 -5.35
N ARG A 172 -8.27 -1.41 -5.87
CA ARG A 172 -8.61 -1.06 -7.25
C ARG A 172 -7.33 -0.97 -8.07
N LEU A 173 -7.25 -1.75 -9.13
CA LEU A 173 -6.22 -1.59 -10.15
C LEU A 173 -6.67 -0.56 -11.17
N VAL A 174 -5.82 0.43 -11.39
CA VAL A 174 -5.99 1.46 -12.42
C VAL A 174 -4.77 1.37 -13.32
N SER A 175 -4.99 1.33 -14.63
CA SER A 175 -3.86 1.36 -15.56
C SER A 175 -3.20 2.74 -15.47
N ILE A 176 -1.88 2.80 -15.63
CA ILE A 176 -1.15 4.08 -15.52
C ILE A 176 -1.70 5.15 -16.48
N PRO A 177 -2.03 4.84 -17.76
CA PRO A 177 -2.66 5.81 -18.66
C PRO A 177 -4.09 6.24 -18.28
N ASP A 178 -4.80 5.47 -17.45
CA ASP A 178 -6.19 5.74 -17.05
C ASP A 178 -6.30 6.40 -15.66
N TYR A 179 -5.16 6.74 -15.04
CA TYR A 179 -5.13 7.47 -13.76
C TYR A 179 -5.48 8.95 -13.98
#